data_AF-A0A7S5ZXJ4-F1
#
_entry.id   AF-A0A7S5ZXJ4-F1
#
_cell.length_a   1.000
_cell.length_b   1.000
_cell.length_c   1.000
_cell.angle_alpha   90.00
_cell.angle_beta   90.00
_cell.angle_gamma   90.00
#
_symmetry.space_group_name_H-M   'P 1'
#
loop_
_entity.id
_entity.type
_entity.pdbx_description
1 polymer ?
#
loop_
_entity_poly.entity_id
_entity_poly.type
_entity_poly.pdbx_seq_one_letter_code
_entity_poly.pdbx_strand_id
1 'polypeptide(L)'
;LLFYTLFASLPLLLGIMFINNFLKSLVMYNFYLIIFNELLYYSLIMAFLVKMPMFLVHLWLPKAHVEAPVSGSMILAAILLKLGGYGLLRVFMFLIKFKNLNLFFMLLSILGGVLISLNCLRQLDLKMLIAYSSVAHMGLVLGGLFSLT
;
A
#
# COMPACT_ATOMS: atom_id res chain seq x y z
N LEU A 1 -9.43 6.92 10.91
CA LEU A 1 -8.06 6.83 10.35
C LEU A 1 -7.19 5.84 11.11
N LEU A 2 -6.98 6.08 12.41
CA LEU A 2 -6.13 5.25 13.27
C LEU A 2 -6.47 3.75 13.23
N PHE A 3 -7.76 3.39 13.25
CA PHE A 3 -8.17 1.98 13.15
C PHE A 3 -7.76 1.31 11.83
N TYR A 4 -7.94 1.98 10.68
CA TYR A 4 -7.53 1.44 9.37
C TYR A 4 -6.04 1.14 9.34
N THR A 5 -5.22 2.07 9.84
CA THR A 5 -3.77 1.90 9.86
C THR A 5 -3.33 0.84 10.86
N LEU A 6 -3.97 0.75 12.03
CA LEU A 6 -3.63 -0.23 13.06
C LEU A 6 -3.95 -1.65 12.62
N PHE A 7 -5.17 -1.90 12.14
CA PHE A 7 -5.59 -3.23 11.67
C PHE A 7 -4.68 -3.75 10.56
N ALA A 8 -4.22 -2.88 9.67
CA ALA A 8 -3.29 -3.27 8.61
C ALA A 8 -1.86 -3.52 9.14
N SER A 9 -1.42 -2.77 10.16
CA SER A 9 -0.07 -2.90 10.73
C SER A 9 0.13 -4.12 11.63
N LEU A 10 -0.92 -4.65 12.25
CA LEU A 10 -0.83 -5.82 13.14
C LEU A 10 -0.36 -7.09 12.41
N PRO A 11 -0.92 -7.45 11.23
CA PRO A 11 -0.39 -8.55 10.41
C PRO A 11 1.09 -8.38 10.05
N LEU A 12 1.52 -7.16 9.72
CA LEU A 12 2.92 -6.87 9.40
C LEU A 12 3.83 -7.16 10.60
N LEU A 13 3.43 -6.73 11.80
CA LEU A 13 4.20 -6.99 13.01
C LEU A 13 4.36 -8.50 13.27
N LEU A 14 3.28 -9.25 13.11
CA LEU A 14 3.30 -10.72 13.23
C LEU A 14 4.24 -11.35 12.19
N GLY A 15 4.23 -10.86 10.95
CA GLY A 15 5.15 -11.28 9.89
C GLY A 15 6.62 -11.03 10.25
N ILE A 16 6.93 -9.86 10.78
CA ILE A 16 8.31 -9.51 11.20
C ILE A 16 8.77 -10.39 12.37
N MET A 17 7.92 -10.63 13.36
CA MET A 17 8.24 -11.49 14.49
C MET A 17 8.48 -12.94 14.05
N PHE A 18 7.69 -13.43 13.11
CA PHE A 18 7.91 -14.74 12.50
C PHE A 18 9.29 -14.79 11.84
N ILE A 19 9.63 -13.82 10.99
CA ILE A 19 10.94 -13.76 10.33
C ILE A 19 12.09 -13.75 11.33
N ASN A 20 11.96 -12.99 12.42
CA ASN A 20 12.97 -12.94 13.48
C ASN A 20 13.19 -14.31 14.13
N ASN A 21 12.12 -15.09 14.33
CA ASN A 21 12.24 -16.43 14.91
C ASN A 21 12.99 -17.41 14.00
N PHE A 22 12.84 -17.30 12.67
CA PHE A 22 13.54 -18.17 11.71
C PHE A 22 15.00 -17.77 11.50
N LEU A 23 15.26 -16.49 11.25
CA LEU A 23 16.60 -16.01 10.88
C LEU A 23 17.46 -15.58 12.07
N LYS A 24 16.86 -15.40 13.26
CA LYS A 24 17.47 -14.78 14.45
C LYS A 24 18.11 -13.40 14.18
N SER A 25 17.79 -12.81 13.03
CA SER A 25 18.32 -11.54 12.55
C SER A 25 17.29 -10.86 11.66
N LEU A 26 17.21 -9.54 11.77
CA LEU A 26 16.32 -8.69 10.96
C LEU A 26 17.06 -7.94 9.85
N VAL A 27 18.27 -8.39 9.52
CA VAL A 27 19.06 -7.81 8.43
C VAL A 27 18.37 -8.15 7.12
N MET A 28 17.95 -7.11 6.37
CA MET A 28 17.22 -7.24 5.11
C MET A 28 17.90 -8.15 4.09
N TYR A 29 19.23 -8.19 4.07
CA TYR A 29 20.00 -9.07 3.20
C TYR A 29 19.72 -10.56 3.45
N ASN A 30 19.48 -10.95 4.70
CA ASN A 30 19.25 -12.34 5.09
C ASN A 30 17.86 -12.84 4.71
N PHE A 31 16.97 -11.97 4.23
CA PHE A 31 15.59 -12.35 3.87
C PHE A 31 15.51 -13.30 2.66
N TYR A 32 16.59 -13.44 1.87
CA TYR A 32 16.64 -14.45 0.82
C TYR A 32 16.56 -15.89 1.34
N LEU A 33 17.05 -16.14 2.55
CA LEU A 33 17.14 -17.47 3.14
C LEU A 33 15.81 -17.98 3.70
N ILE A 34 14.76 -17.16 3.66
CA ILE A 34 13.45 -17.50 4.23
C ILE A 34 12.70 -18.47 3.32
N ILE A 35 11.93 -19.39 3.91
CA ILE A 35 10.94 -20.18 3.20
C ILE A 35 9.69 -19.32 3.02
N PHE A 36 9.29 -19.13 1.77
CA PHE A 36 8.22 -18.21 1.42
C PHE A 36 6.88 -18.95 1.49
N ASN A 37 6.01 -18.49 2.41
CA ASN A 37 4.63 -18.94 2.51
C ASN A 37 3.69 -17.83 2.04
N GLU A 38 2.56 -18.19 1.44
CA GLU A 38 1.53 -17.24 1.00
C GLU A 38 1.01 -16.38 2.18
N LEU A 39 0.84 -16.97 3.36
CA LEU A 39 0.45 -16.24 4.57
C LEU A 39 1.45 -15.16 4.97
N LEU A 40 2.74 -15.42 4.81
CA LEU A 40 3.80 -14.46 5.10
C LEU A 40 3.87 -13.36 4.05
N TYR A 41 3.60 -13.70 2.79
CA TYR A 41 3.43 -12.73 1.72
C TYR A 41 2.27 -11.76 2.04
N TYR A 42 1.09 -12.27 2.39
CA TYR A 42 -0.06 -11.42 2.73
C TYR A 42 0.21 -10.56 3.97
N SER A 43 0.82 -11.12 5.01
CA SER A 43 1.09 -10.37 6.25
C SER A 43 2.04 -9.19 6.03
N LEU A 44 3.05 -9.35 5.19
CA LEU A 44 4.00 -8.29 4.86
C LEU A 44 3.41 -7.22 3.93
N ILE A 45 2.59 -7.61 2.95
CA ILE A 45 2.14 -6.69 1.89
C ILE A 45 0.88 -5.90 2.29
N MET A 46 -0.03 -6.50 3.06
CA MET A 46 -1.31 -5.85 3.40
C MET A 46 -1.15 -4.50 4.08
N ALA A 47 -0.16 -4.34 4.97
CA ALA A 47 0.10 -3.05 5.62
C ALA A 47 0.48 -1.94 4.63
N PHE A 48 1.24 -2.28 3.59
CA PHE A 48 1.64 -1.31 2.58
C PHE A 48 0.52 -1.00 1.59
N LEU A 49 -0.33 -1.98 1.26
CA LEU A 49 -1.52 -1.80 0.42
C LEU A 49 -2.61 -0.93 1.06
N VAL A 50 -2.64 -0.84 2.39
CA VAL A 50 -3.55 0.10 3.08
C VAL A 50 -2.96 1.51 3.12
N LYS A 51 -1.64 1.64 3.30
CA LYS A 51 -0.94 2.94 3.29
C LYS A 51 -0.87 3.57 1.89
N MET A 52 -0.67 2.76 0.86
CA MET A 52 -0.82 3.12 -0.55
C MET A 52 -2.22 2.69 -0.99
N PRO A 53 -3.22 3.58 -0.97
CA PRO A 53 -4.61 3.19 -1.08
C PRO A 53 -4.90 2.48 -2.41
N MET A 54 -5.12 1.17 -2.33
CA MET A 54 -5.81 0.44 -3.38
C MET A 54 -7.31 0.75 -3.37
N PHE A 55 -7.98 0.47 -4.48
CA PHE A 55 -9.40 0.76 -4.70
C PHE A 55 -10.35 0.25 -3.62
N LEU A 56 -10.04 -0.83 -2.91
CA LEU A 56 -10.91 -1.32 -1.82
C LEU A 56 -10.76 -0.51 -0.53
N VAL A 57 -9.57 0.04 -0.28
CA VAL A 57 -9.23 0.69 0.99
C VAL A 57 -8.99 2.19 0.81
N HIS A 58 -9.34 2.78 -0.33
CA HIS A 58 -9.04 4.18 -0.61
C HIS A 58 -9.84 5.19 0.23
N LEU A 59 -11.01 4.81 0.74
CA LEU A 59 -11.98 5.73 1.35
C LEU A 59 -11.47 6.48 2.58
N TRP A 60 -10.43 5.98 3.27
CA TRP A 60 -9.87 6.68 4.42
C TRP A 60 -9.13 7.95 4.00
N LEU A 61 -8.51 7.97 2.82
CA LEU A 61 -7.64 9.05 2.40
C LEU A 61 -8.42 10.33 2.07
N PRO A 62 -9.50 10.31 1.26
CA PRO A 62 -10.33 11.49 1.02
C PRO A 62 -10.90 12.11 2.30
N LYS A 63 -11.38 11.28 3.23
CA LYS A 63 -11.87 11.74 4.54
C LYS A 63 -10.78 12.42 5.36
N ALA A 64 -9.55 11.87 5.35
CA ALA A 64 -8.41 12.48 6.03
C ALA A 64 -8.06 13.86 5.49
N HIS A 65 -8.11 14.03 4.17
CA HIS A 65 -7.77 15.31 3.53
C HIS A 65 -8.80 16.41 3.80
N VAL A 66 -10.08 16.06 3.97
CA VAL A 66 -11.13 17.04 4.28
C VAL A 66 -11.03 17.53 5.72
N GLU A 67 -10.82 16.60 6.67
CA GLU A 67 -10.84 16.90 8.11
C GLU A 67 -9.53 17.51 8.62
N ALA A 68 -8.40 17.26 7.93
CA ALA A 68 -7.10 17.72 8.39
C ALA A 68 -6.84 19.21 8.10
N PRO A 69 -6.04 19.89 8.96
CA PRO A 69 -5.48 21.20 8.65
C PRO A 69 -4.57 21.11 7.41
N VAL A 70 -4.34 22.26 6.76
CA VAL A 70 -3.57 22.32 5.50
C VAL A 70 -2.16 21.75 5.64
N SER A 71 -1.47 21.99 6.77
CA SER A 71 -0.15 21.43 7.03
C SER A 71 -0.18 19.89 7.15
N GLY A 72 -1.19 19.35 7.82
CA GLY A 72 -1.37 17.91 7.99
C GLY A 72 -1.66 17.19 6.68
N SER A 73 -2.50 17.79 5.83
CA SER A 73 -2.82 17.22 4.52
C SER A 73 -1.61 17.18 3.58
N MET A 74 -0.72 18.19 3.63
CA MET A 74 0.53 18.19 2.87
C MET A 74 1.49 17.07 3.32
N ILE A 75 1.70 16.89 4.62
CA ILE A 75 2.58 15.86 5.17
C ILE A 75 2.08 14.46 4.77
N LEU A 76 0.77 14.24 4.86
CA LEU A 76 0.15 12.96 4.54
C LEU A 76 0.32 12.61 3.05
N ALA A 77 0.07 13.58 2.16
CA ALA A 77 0.27 13.38 0.72
C ALA A 77 1.75 13.23 0.35
N ALA A 78 2.65 14.03 0.92
CA ALA A 78 4.05 14.09 0.52
C ALA A 78 4.87 12.89 1.03
N ILE A 79 4.67 12.49 2.28
CA ILE A 79 5.56 11.53 2.95
C ILE A 79 4.89 10.17 3.10
N LEU A 80 3.66 10.12 3.62
CA LEU A 80 3.04 8.86 4.03
C LEU A 80 2.81 7.91 2.83
N LEU A 81 2.28 8.45 1.73
CA LEU A 81 2.09 7.67 0.50
C LEU A 81 3.43 7.15 -0.06
N LYS A 82 4.46 8.01 -0.09
CA LYS A 82 5.78 7.65 -0.65
C LYS A 82 6.48 6.58 0.20
N LEU A 83 6.37 6.68 1.53
CA LEU A 83 6.87 5.66 2.46
C LEU A 83 6.20 4.30 2.24
N GLY A 84 4.92 4.28 1.87
CA GLY A 84 4.23 3.03 1.52
C GLY A 84 4.84 2.34 0.29
N GLY A 85 5.12 3.12 -0.76
CA GLY A 85 5.79 2.60 -1.97
C GLY A 85 7.22 2.14 -1.71
N TYR A 86 7.99 2.90 -0.93
CA TYR A 86 9.32 2.48 -0.49
C TYR A 86 9.29 1.18 0.32
N GLY A 87 8.28 1.00 1.18
CA GLY A 87 8.08 -0.23 1.91
C GLY A 87 7.88 -1.45 1.02
N LEU A 88 7.05 -1.33 -0.03
CA LEU A 88 6.89 -2.39 -1.05
C LEU A 88 8.21 -2.72 -1.75
N LEU A 89 9.01 -1.71 -2.10
CA LEU A 89 10.33 -1.91 -2.71
C LEU A 89 11.30 -2.64 -1.77
N ARG A 90 11.23 -2.43 -0.46
CA ARG A 90 12.07 -3.17 0.51
C ARG A 90 11.65 -4.62 0.66
N VAL A 91 10.37 -4.92 0.46
CA VAL A 91 9.78 -6.27 0.53
C VAL A 91 9.78 -6.96 -0.85
N PHE A 92 10.40 -6.34 -1.86
CA PHE A 92 10.36 -6.80 -3.26
C PHE A 92 10.80 -8.25 -3.48
N MET A 93 11.71 -8.77 -2.65
CA MET A 93 12.10 -10.18 -2.70
C MET A 93 10.93 -11.15 -2.46
N PHE A 94 9.95 -10.77 -1.62
CA PHE A 94 8.71 -11.53 -1.44
C PHE A 94 7.75 -11.38 -2.62
N LEU A 95 7.78 -10.23 -3.31
CA LEU A 95 6.97 -10.01 -4.52
C LEU A 95 7.40 -10.96 -5.64
N ILE A 96 8.69 -11.08 -5.93
CA ILE A 96 9.18 -11.90 -7.07
C ILE A 96 8.70 -13.37 -7.02
N LYS A 97 8.58 -13.95 -5.82
CA LYS A 97 8.23 -15.38 -5.66
C LYS A 97 6.76 -15.71 -5.95
N PHE A 98 5.82 -14.77 -5.80
CA PHE A 98 4.38 -15.04 -5.91
C PHE A 98 3.71 -14.32 -7.09
N LYS A 99 4.11 -14.69 -8.32
CA LYS A 99 3.64 -14.05 -9.56
C LYS A 99 2.11 -14.02 -9.73
N ASN A 100 1.43 -15.13 -9.43
CA ASN A 100 -0.03 -15.22 -9.60
C ASN A 100 -0.80 -14.22 -8.72
N LEU A 101 -0.35 -14.02 -7.48
CA LEU A 101 -0.96 -13.06 -6.57
C LEU A 101 -0.67 -11.61 -6.97
N ASN A 102 0.55 -11.34 -7.46
CA ASN A 102 0.90 -10.01 -7.97
C ASN A 102 0.03 -9.61 -9.17
N LEU A 103 -0.24 -10.55 -10.09
CA LEU A 103 -1.11 -10.29 -11.24
C LEU A 103 -2.52 -9.89 -10.78
N PHE A 104 -3.05 -10.53 -9.74
CA PHE A 104 -4.33 -10.14 -9.16
C PHE A 104 -4.31 -8.70 -8.61
N PHE A 105 -3.29 -8.34 -7.82
CA PHE A 105 -3.16 -6.98 -7.29
C PHE A 105 -2.91 -5.93 -8.38
N MET A 106 -2.16 -6.28 -9.42
CA MET A 106 -1.94 -5.42 -10.58
C MET A 106 -3.27 -5.10 -11.27
N LEU A 107 -4.06 -6.11 -11.60
CA LEU A 107 -5.38 -5.91 -12.24
C LEU A 107 -6.29 -5.04 -11.38
N LEU A 108 -6.32 -5.31 -10.06
CA LEU A 108 -7.13 -4.56 -9.11
C LEU A 108 -6.70 -3.09 -9.01
N SER A 109 -5.39 -2.81 -9.08
CA SER A 109 -4.85 -1.45 -9.03
C SER A 109 -5.17 -0.65 -10.30
N ILE A 110 -5.08 -1.26 -11.48
CA ILE A 110 -5.32 -0.60 -12.76
C ILE A 110 -6.82 -0.32 -12.95
N LEU A 111 -7.67 -1.34 -12.77
CA LEU A 111 -9.12 -1.19 -12.84
C LEU A 111 -9.63 -0.19 -11.79
N GLY A 112 -9.08 -0.29 -10.58
CA GLY A 112 -9.36 0.64 -9.50
C GLY A 112 -9.01 2.08 -9.81
N GLY A 113 -7.84 2.32 -10.40
CA GLY A 113 -7.38 3.65 -10.82
C GLY A 113 -8.33 4.28 -11.85
N VAL A 114 -8.81 3.50 -12.82
CA VAL A 114 -9.80 3.96 -13.81
C VAL A 114 -11.12 4.34 -13.13
N LEU A 115 -11.64 3.50 -12.23
CA LEU A 115 -12.90 3.80 -11.52
C LEU A 115 -12.79 5.06 -10.64
N ILE A 116 -11.66 5.26 -9.96
CA ILE A 116 -11.42 6.48 -9.16
C ILE A 116 -11.32 7.71 -10.05
N SER A 117 -10.67 7.60 -11.21
CA SER A 117 -10.58 8.72 -12.15
C SER A 117 -11.95 9.17 -12.66
N LEU A 118 -12.88 8.24 -12.89
CA LEU A 118 -14.27 8.57 -13.24
C LEU A 118 -15.00 9.25 -12.08
N ASN A 119 -14.79 8.78 -10.85
CA ASN A 119 -15.37 9.42 -9.67
C ASN A 119 -14.85 10.86 -9.48
N CYS A 120 -13.57 11.10 -9.82
CA CYS A 120 -12.93 12.42 -9.80
C CYS A 120 -13.73 13.49 -10.55
N LEU A 121 -14.30 13.13 -11.71
CA LEU A 121 -15.07 14.05 -12.56
C LEU A 121 -16.38 14.52 -11.90
N ARG A 122 -16.90 13.77 -10.92
CA ARG A 122 -18.17 14.09 -10.24
C ARG A 122 -17.98 14.89 -8.96
N GLN A 123 -16.76 15.03 -8.44
CA GLN A 123 -16.55 15.72 -7.17
C GLN A 123 -16.59 17.25 -7.32
N LEU A 124 -17.36 17.88 -6.44
CA LEU A 124 -17.49 19.34 -6.34
C LEU A 124 -16.45 19.96 -5.40
N ASP A 125 -16.03 19.23 -4.35
CA ASP A 125 -15.10 19.74 -3.35
C ASP A 125 -13.63 19.66 -3.83
N LEU A 126 -12.94 20.80 -3.87
CA LEU A 126 -11.54 20.88 -4.31
C LEU A 126 -10.59 19.99 -3.49
N LYS A 127 -10.75 19.95 -2.16
CA LYS A 127 -9.91 19.08 -1.30
C LYS A 127 -10.12 17.60 -1.60
N MET A 128 -11.36 17.19 -1.88
CA MET A 128 -11.68 15.81 -2.24
C MET A 128 -11.16 15.47 -3.63
N LEU A 129 -11.27 16.40 -4.58
CA LEU A 129 -10.74 16.21 -5.94
C LEU A 129 -9.23 15.97 -5.93
N ILE A 130 -8.47 16.75 -5.14
CA ILE A 130 -7.02 16.54 -4.94
C ILE A 130 -6.74 15.17 -4.29
N ALA A 131 -7.57 14.77 -3.32
CA ALA A 131 -7.41 13.48 -2.66
C ALA A 131 -7.64 12.32 -3.64
N TYR A 132 -8.72 12.33 -4.42
CA TYR A 132 -9.02 11.26 -5.38
C TYR A 132 -8.00 11.18 -6.52
N SER A 133 -7.52 12.32 -7.04
CA SER A 133 -6.46 12.32 -8.05
C SER A 133 -5.16 11.71 -7.51
N SER A 134 -4.81 11.97 -6.24
CA SER A 134 -3.65 11.35 -5.60
C SER A 134 -3.76 9.83 -5.47
N VAL A 135 -4.97 9.30 -5.21
CA VAL A 135 -5.22 7.85 -5.20
C VAL A 135 -5.07 7.26 -6.60
N ALA A 136 -5.61 7.93 -7.64
CA ALA A 136 -5.49 7.45 -9.02
C ALA A 136 -4.01 7.36 -9.48
N HIS A 137 -3.21 8.39 -9.21
CA HIS A 137 -1.79 8.38 -9.53
C HIS A 137 -1.02 7.30 -8.76
N MET A 138 -1.29 7.12 -7.46
CA MET A 138 -0.63 6.08 -6.67
C MET A 138 -1.07 4.66 -7.09
N GLY A 139 -2.32 4.49 -7.57
CA GLY A 139 -2.79 3.24 -8.15
C GLY A 139 -1.98 2.80 -9.38
N LEU A 140 -1.62 3.75 -10.26
CA LEU A 140 -0.72 3.48 -11.39
C LEU A 140 0.69 3.07 -10.94
N VAL A 141 1.23 3.74 -9.92
CA VAL A 141 2.55 3.39 -9.34
C VAL A 141 2.52 1.99 -8.75
N LEU A 142 1.45 1.61 -8.04
CA LEU A 142 1.27 0.25 -7.53
C LEU A 142 1.23 -0.78 -8.66
N GLY A 143 0.48 -0.53 -9.73
CA GLY A 143 0.45 -1.41 -10.90
C GLY A 143 1.83 -1.62 -11.52
N GLY A 144 2.64 -0.56 -11.60
CA GLY A 144 4.03 -0.64 -12.06
C GLY A 144 4.97 -1.38 -11.11
N LEU A 145 4.74 -1.32 -9.80
CA LEU A 145 5.53 -2.09 -8.82
C LEU A 145 5.25 -3.58 -8.91
N PHE A 146 3.98 -3.96 -9.09
CA PHE A 146 3.58 -5.37 -9.23
C PHE A 146 3.90 -5.97 -10.60
N SER A 147 4.15 -5.15 -11.63
CA SER A 147 4.57 -5.66 -12.95
C SER A 147 6.04 -6.10 -12.99
N LEU A 148 6.87 -5.58 -12.08
CA LEU A 148 8.32 -5.88 -12.01
C LEU A 148 8.64 -7.29 -11.46
N THR A 149 7.77 -8.28 -11.67
CA THR A 149 7.87 -9.64 -11.08
C THR A 149 8.30 -10.69 -12.08
#